data_AF-A0A965KCW9-F1
#
_entry.id   AF-A0A965KCW9-F1
#
_cell.length_a   1.000
_cell.length_b   1.000
_cell.length_c   1.000
_cell.angle_alpha   90.00
_cell.angle_beta   90.00
_cell.angle_gamma   90.00
#
_symmetry.space_group_name_H-M   'P 1'
#
loop_
_entity.id
_entity.type
_entity.pdbx_description
1 polymer ?
#
loop_
_entity_poly.entity_id
_entity_poly.type
_entity_poly.pdbx_seq_one_letter_code
_entity_poly.pdbx_strand_id
1 'polypeptide(L)'
;MNIHEYQAKELFAQFGVAVPKGVAVTSAAEFEGALAKIDTAGGIMVKSQIHAGGRGKGTFTDGFKGGVKFSPTKEKALENAKAMLGNTLVTAQTGEAGRKVQTIYFTEAANLGKRPDGRDDEYYLAILLDRATSFPVIVASTEGGMEIEHVAHHTPEKIFKVQVDPAVGLQAFQARQIAFSLGFSGDLFKQCVTLVTKLYQFYWEKDCAMVEVNPLLVTKEGKLLALDAKVSFDDNALFRHPDVV
;
A
#
# COMPACT_ATOMS: atom_id res chain seq x y z
N MET A 1 3.18 -16.01 4.33
CA MET A 1 2.88 -15.90 2.88
C MET A 1 2.72 -14.43 2.51
N ASN A 2 3.34 -13.96 1.42
CA ASN A 2 3.11 -12.60 0.91
C ASN A 2 2.04 -12.63 -0.19
N ILE A 3 1.21 -11.60 -0.26
CA ILE A 3 0.27 -11.38 -1.38
C ILE A 3 0.65 -10.16 -2.21
N HIS A 4 0.08 -10.04 -3.40
CA HIS A 4 0.27 -8.86 -4.25
C HIS A 4 -0.57 -7.67 -3.77
N GLU A 5 -0.19 -6.46 -4.19
CA GLU A 5 -0.87 -5.22 -3.82
C GLU A 5 -2.36 -5.24 -4.20
N TYR A 6 -2.69 -5.76 -5.39
CA TYR A 6 -4.09 -5.81 -5.84
C TYR A 6 -4.95 -6.71 -4.94
N GLN A 7 -4.43 -7.88 -4.53
CA GLN A 7 -5.10 -8.80 -3.61
C GLN A 7 -5.29 -8.15 -2.23
N ALA A 8 -4.25 -7.46 -1.75
CA ALA A 8 -4.33 -6.74 -0.49
C ALA A 8 -5.41 -5.65 -0.54
N LYS A 9 -5.50 -4.91 -1.65
CA LYS A 9 -6.51 -3.86 -1.85
C LYS A 9 -7.93 -4.42 -1.99
N GLU A 10 -8.11 -5.56 -2.63
CA GLU A 10 -9.40 -6.25 -2.69
C GLU A 10 -9.87 -6.66 -1.29
N LEU A 11 -8.99 -7.23 -0.47
CA LEU A 11 -9.28 -7.58 0.93
C LEU A 11 -9.54 -6.31 1.78
N PHE A 12 -8.73 -5.27 1.63
CA PHE A 12 -8.93 -3.98 2.30
C PHE A 12 -10.32 -3.39 2.00
N ALA A 13 -10.75 -3.43 0.74
CA ALA A 13 -12.07 -2.95 0.34
C ALA A 13 -13.21 -3.73 1.02
N GLN A 14 -13.07 -5.05 1.18
CA GLN A 14 -14.04 -5.89 1.91
C GLN A 14 -14.15 -5.50 3.39
N PHE A 15 -13.05 -5.04 4.01
CA PHE A 15 -13.02 -4.52 5.37
C PHE A 15 -13.45 -3.04 5.48
N GLY A 16 -13.76 -2.39 4.36
CA GLY A 16 -14.15 -0.98 4.31
C GLY A 16 -12.99 0.01 4.42
N VAL A 17 -11.75 -0.43 4.16
CA VAL A 17 -10.60 0.46 4.03
C VAL A 17 -10.67 1.17 2.68
N ALA A 18 -10.55 2.49 2.67
CA ALA A 18 -10.59 3.28 1.45
C ALA A 18 -9.32 3.07 0.61
N VAL A 19 -9.49 2.50 -0.58
CA VAL A 19 -8.45 2.26 -1.59
C VAL A 19 -8.91 2.79 -2.94
N PRO A 20 -8.00 3.25 -3.82
CA PRO A 20 -8.35 3.55 -5.21
C PRO A 20 -8.82 2.28 -5.92
N LYS A 21 -9.82 2.39 -6.80
CA LYS A 21 -10.25 1.22 -7.57
C LYS A 21 -9.14 0.78 -8.52
N GLY A 22 -9.10 -0.50 -8.81
CA GLY A 22 -8.16 -1.04 -9.78
C GLY A 22 -8.54 -2.43 -10.24
N VAL A 23 -7.86 -2.87 -11.30
CA VAL A 23 -8.05 -4.16 -11.93
C VAL A 23 -6.68 -4.74 -12.27
N ALA A 24 -6.44 -5.97 -11.81
CA ALA A 24 -5.27 -6.74 -12.15
C ALA A 24 -5.53 -7.62 -13.39
N VAL A 25 -4.51 -7.76 -14.23
CA VAL A 25 -4.57 -8.54 -15.48
C VAL A 25 -3.26 -9.27 -15.71
N THR A 26 -3.36 -10.45 -16.33
CA THR A 26 -2.19 -11.33 -16.57
C THR A 26 -1.81 -11.46 -18.04
N SER A 27 -2.66 -10.98 -18.96
CA SER A 27 -2.39 -10.96 -20.38
C SER A 27 -2.65 -9.60 -21.02
N ALA A 28 -1.91 -9.29 -22.09
CA ALA A 28 -2.08 -8.06 -22.85
C ALA A 28 -3.46 -7.94 -23.51
N ALA A 29 -4.14 -9.06 -23.76
CA ALA A 29 -5.49 -9.08 -24.34
C ALA A 29 -6.55 -8.51 -23.39
N GLU A 30 -6.30 -8.53 -22.08
CA GLU A 30 -7.24 -8.04 -21.06
C GLU A 30 -7.12 -6.53 -20.79
N PHE A 31 -6.08 -5.86 -21.29
CA PHE A 31 -5.75 -4.50 -20.89
C PHE A 31 -6.86 -3.49 -21.16
N GLU A 32 -7.43 -3.51 -22.37
CA GLU A 32 -8.54 -2.61 -22.74
C GLU A 32 -9.77 -2.84 -21.85
N GLY A 33 -10.09 -4.12 -21.58
CA GLY A 33 -11.19 -4.50 -20.70
C GLY A 33 -10.98 -4.05 -19.25
N ALA A 34 -9.74 -4.06 -18.75
CA ALA A 34 -9.40 -3.54 -17.43
C ALA A 34 -9.54 -2.01 -17.36
N LEU A 35 -9.02 -1.30 -18.36
CA LEU A 35 -9.11 0.16 -18.46
C LEU A 35 -10.55 0.67 -18.65
N ALA A 36 -11.46 -0.17 -19.11
CA ALA A 36 -12.89 0.15 -19.20
C ALA A 36 -13.63 0.07 -17.85
N LYS A 37 -13.04 -0.57 -16.83
CA LYS A 37 -13.67 -0.81 -15.51
C LYS A 37 -13.29 0.21 -14.44
N ILE A 38 -12.37 1.13 -14.72
CA ILE A 38 -11.89 2.14 -13.78
C ILE A 38 -12.10 3.54 -14.35
N ASP A 39 -12.20 4.55 -13.47
CA ASP A 39 -12.21 5.93 -13.92
C ASP A 39 -10.81 6.36 -14.39
N THR A 40 -10.72 6.84 -15.63
CA THR A 40 -9.46 7.27 -16.25
C THR A 40 -9.35 8.78 -16.36
N ALA A 41 -10.35 9.56 -15.91
CA ALA A 41 -10.38 11.01 -16.07
C ALA A 41 -9.21 11.72 -15.36
N GLY A 42 -8.81 11.23 -14.18
CA GLY A 42 -7.65 11.73 -13.42
C GLY A 42 -6.30 11.16 -13.86
N GLY A 43 -6.29 10.29 -14.88
CA GLY A 43 -5.14 9.47 -15.27
C GLY A 43 -5.12 8.10 -14.58
N ILE A 44 -4.13 7.29 -14.98
CA ILE A 44 -4.04 5.86 -14.64
C ILE A 44 -2.67 5.57 -14.05
N MET A 45 -2.65 4.83 -12.95
CA MET A 45 -1.42 4.23 -12.43
C MET A 45 -1.28 2.81 -12.98
N VAL A 46 -0.14 2.53 -13.63
CA VAL A 46 0.25 1.21 -14.10
C VAL A 46 1.32 0.66 -13.17
N LYS A 47 1.01 -0.43 -12.47
CA LYS A 47 1.86 -0.99 -11.41
C LYS A 47 2.22 -2.44 -11.70
N SER A 48 3.51 -2.73 -11.75
CA SER A 48 4.04 -4.10 -11.79
C SER A 48 3.75 -4.81 -10.47
N GLN A 49 3.19 -6.01 -10.54
CA GLN A 49 2.90 -6.82 -9.35
C GLN A 49 4.02 -7.85 -9.15
N ILE A 50 4.87 -7.61 -8.15
CA ILE A 50 5.91 -8.51 -7.68
C ILE A 50 5.96 -8.45 -6.15
N HIS A 51 6.44 -9.52 -5.49
CA HIS A 51 6.64 -9.52 -4.02
C HIS A 51 7.96 -8.84 -3.64
N ALA A 52 8.07 -7.54 -3.93
CA ALA A 52 9.19 -6.70 -3.53
C ALA A 52 8.77 -5.22 -3.52
N GLY A 53 9.33 -4.45 -2.58
CA GLY A 53 9.22 -3.00 -2.53
C GLY A 53 10.15 -2.29 -3.51
N GLY A 54 10.13 -0.95 -3.50
CA GLY A 54 11.00 -0.12 -4.34
C GLY A 54 10.67 -0.15 -5.84
N ARG A 55 9.49 -0.65 -6.23
CA ARG A 55 9.07 -0.85 -7.63
C ARG A 55 9.17 0.42 -8.46
N GLY A 56 8.77 1.57 -7.92
CA GLY A 56 8.83 2.86 -8.62
C GLY A 56 10.24 3.28 -9.05
N LYS A 57 11.26 2.95 -8.24
CA LYS A 57 12.68 3.23 -8.51
C LYS A 57 13.40 2.09 -9.25
N GLY A 58 12.71 0.97 -9.49
CA GLY A 58 13.29 -0.19 -10.15
C GLY A 58 13.65 0.05 -11.62
N THR A 59 14.43 -0.87 -12.19
CA THR A 59 14.80 -0.87 -13.61
C THR A 59 14.55 -2.27 -14.16
N PHE A 60 13.94 -2.37 -15.33
CA PHE A 60 13.77 -3.62 -16.05
C PHE A 60 15.06 -4.04 -16.74
N THR A 61 15.22 -5.34 -17.00
CA THR A 61 16.44 -5.91 -17.60
C THR A 61 16.77 -5.39 -19.00
N ASP A 62 15.79 -4.85 -19.72
CA ASP A 62 15.97 -4.20 -21.03
C ASP A 62 16.26 -2.69 -20.92
N GLY A 63 16.38 -2.14 -19.71
CA GLY A 63 16.64 -0.74 -19.44
C GLY A 63 15.39 0.12 -19.20
N PHE A 64 14.17 -0.41 -19.40
CA PHE A 64 12.95 0.35 -19.09
C PHE A 64 12.92 0.74 -17.60
N LYS A 65 12.62 2.00 -17.29
CA LYS A 65 12.77 2.55 -15.92
C LYS A 65 11.44 2.61 -15.19
N GLY A 66 11.38 2.08 -13.97
CA GLY A 66 10.28 2.21 -13.02
C GLY A 66 9.12 1.25 -13.27
N GLY A 67 8.80 0.43 -12.26
CA GLY A 67 7.66 -0.50 -12.25
C GLY A 67 6.34 0.11 -11.77
N VAL A 68 6.32 1.40 -11.46
CA VAL A 68 5.10 2.17 -11.11
C VAL A 68 5.10 3.43 -11.96
N LYS A 69 4.07 3.60 -12.81
CA LYS A 69 4.00 4.68 -13.80
C LYS A 69 2.66 5.38 -13.78
N PHE A 70 2.68 6.71 -13.68
CA PHE A 70 1.53 7.54 -14.03
C PHE A 70 1.39 7.61 -15.55
N SER A 71 0.16 7.47 -16.03
CA SER A 71 -0.21 7.50 -17.44
C SER A 71 -1.40 8.44 -17.61
N PRO A 72 -1.26 9.58 -18.31
CA PRO A 72 -2.33 10.57 -18.43
C PRO A 72 -3.47 10.09 -19.35
N THR A 73 -3.21 9.10 -20.21
CA THR A 73 -4.19 8.55 -21.14
C THR A 73 -4.15 7.03 -21.16
N LYS A 74 -5.20 6.41 -21.71
CA LYS A 74 -5.29 4.95 -21.87
C LYS A 74 -4.18 4.43 -22.77
N GLU A 75 -3.86 5.13 -23.86
CA GLU A 75 -2.82 4.75 -24.81
C GLU A 75 -1.45 4.67 -24.10
N LYS A 76 -1.14 5.66 -23.26
CA LYS A 76 0.11 5.65 -22.49
C LYS A 76 0.13 4.54 -21.44
N ALA A 77 -1.03 4.24 -20.83
CA ALA A 77 -1.16 3.15 -19.88
C ALA A 77 -0.89 1.80 -20.55
N LEU A 78 -1.41 1.58 -21.76
CA LEU A 78 -1.18 0.39 -22.57
C LEU A 78 0.29 0.25 -22.98
N GLU A 79 0.95 1.33 -23.40
CA GLU A 79 2.37 1.35 -23.73
C GLU A 79 3.22 0.92 -22.52
N ASN A 80 2.99 1.55 -21.36
CA ASN A 80 3.69 1.22 -20.12
C ASN A 80 3.44 -0.26 -19.73
N ALA A 81 2.19 -0.73 -19.78
CA ALA A 81 1.86 -2.09 -19.41
C ALA A 81 2.50 -3.14 -20.34
N LYS A 82 2.56 -2.88 -21.64
CA LYS A 82 3.23 -3.74 -22.63
C LYS A 82 4.75 -3.83 -22.38
N ALA A 83 5.39 -2.73 -21.97
CA ALA A 83 6.80 -2.72 -21.62
C ALA A 83 7.11 -3.50 -20.33
N MET A 84 6.15 -3.54 -19.40
CA MET A 84 6.31 -4.19 -18.10
C MET A 84 5.96 -5.69 -18.12
N LEU A 85 4.83 -6.07 -18.72
CA LEU A 85 4.31 -7.45 -18.64
C LEU A 85 5.25 -8.44 -19.32
N GLY A 86 5.62 -9.50 -18.61
CA GLY A 86 6.53 -10.54 -19.07
C GLY A 86 8.02 -10.19 -18.92
N ASN A 87 8.34 -8.93 -18.61
CA ASN A 87 9.71 -8.45 -18.41
C ASN A 87 10.16 -8.68 -16.95
N THR A 88 11.45 -8.51 -16.66
CA THR A 88 12.03 -8.73 -15.32
C THR A 88 12.38 -7.40 -14.68
N LEU A 89 11.74 -7.08 -13.56
CA LEU A 89 11.97 -5.86 -12.80
C LEU A 89 13.01 -6.10 -11.70
N VAL A 90 14.07 -5.30 -11.71
CA VAL A 90 15.09 -5.25 -10.66
C VAL A 90 14.81 -4.07 -9.73
N THR A 91 14.73 -4.33 -8.43
CA THR A 91 14.63 -3.31 -7.37
C THR A 91 15.72 -3.53 -6.32
N ALA A 92 15.89 -2.57 -5.41
CA ALA A 92 16.81 -2.72 -4.28
C ALA A 92 16.51 -3.97 -3.41
N GLN A 93 15.26 -4.43 -3.40
CA GLN A 93 14.82 -5.58 -2.58
C GLN A 93 14.85 -6.92 -3.34
N THR A 94 14.98 -6.92 -4.67
CA THR A 94 15.04 -8.18 -5.46
C THR A 94 16.47 -8.69 -5.68
N GLY A 95 17.46 -7.82 -5.51
CA GLY A 95 18.82 -8.07 -6.02
C GLY A 95 18.87 -8.15 -7.54
N GLU A 96 20.04 -8.48 -8.09
CA GLU A 96 20.31 -8.51 -9.54
C GLU A 96 19.41 -9.46 -10.32
N ALA A 97 18.96 -10.56 -9.70
CA ALA A 97 18.08 -11.54 -10.34
C ALA A 97 16.71 -10.95 -10.74
N GLY A 98 16.27 -9.87 -10.07
CA GLY A 98 14.97 -9.27 -10.32
C GLY A 98 13.79 -10.22 -10.07
N ARG A 99 12.60 -9.79 -10.52
CA ARG A 99 11.38 -10.60 -10.53
C ARG A 99 10.64 -10.40 -11.84
N LYS A 100 10.25 -11.50 -12.49
CA LYS A 100 9.42 -11.46 -13.69
C LYS A 100 8.05 -10.90 -13.33
N VAL A 101 7.60 -9.89 -14.07
CA VAL A 101 6.28 -9.29 -13.92
C VAL A 101 5.28 -10.14 -14.70
N GLN A 102 4.42 -10.87 -14.01
CA GLN A 102 3.38 -11.70 -14.64
C GLN A 102 1.99 -11.06 -14.56
N THR A 103 1.84 -10.01 -13.75
CA THR A 103 0.58 -9.33 -13.51
C THR A 103 0.81 -7.82 -13.53
N ILE A 104 -0.07 -7.12 -14.25
CA ILE A 104 -0.16 -5.66 -14.24
C ILE A 104 -1.40 -5.26 -13.47
N TYR A 105 -1.26 -4.26 -12.60
CA TYR A 105 -2.38 -3.65 -11.90
C TYR A 105 -2.60 -2.24 -12.44
N PHE A 106 -3.76 -2.02 -13.07
CA PHE A 106 -4.24 -0.70 -13.45
C PHE A 106 -5.10 -0.16 -12.31
N THR A 107 -4.81 1.04 -11.83
CA THR A 107 -5.59 1.67 -10.75
C THR A 107 -5.78 3.15 -11.01
N GLU A 108 -6.89 3.70 -10.51
CA GLU A 108 -7.20 5.12 -10.60
C GLU A 108 -6.05 5.94 -10.02
N ALA A 109 -5.62 6.99 -10.73
CA ALA A 109 -4.66 7.93 -10.16
C ALA A 109 -5.34 8.80 -9.11
N ALA A 110 -4.77 8.82 -7.90
CA ALA A 110 -5.26 9.69 -6.84
C ALA A 110 -4.78 11.14 -7.07
N ASN A 111 -5.65 12.12 -6.79
CA ASN A 111 -5.27 13.53 -6.84
C ASN A 111 -4.44 13.89 -5.60
N LEU A 112 -3.12 13.77 -5.72
CA LEU A 112 -2.19 13.91 -4.59
C LEU A 112 -2.34 15.27 -3.90
N GLY A 113 -2.66 15.25 -2.61
CA GLY A 113 -2.55 16.42 -1.75
C GLY A 113 -1.09 16.85 -1.64
N LYS A 114 -0.85 18.14 -1.43
CA LYS A 114 0.49 18.69 -1.24
C LYS A 114 0.60 19.34 0.13
N ARG A 115 1.73 19.08 0.79
CA ARG A 115 2.12 19.76 2.03
C ARG A 115 2.64 21.16 1.74
N PRO A 116 2.71 22.04 2.77
CA PRO A 116 3.30 23.37 2.63
C PRO A 116 4.76 23.36 2.13
N ASP A 117 5.49 22.28 2.38
CA ASP A 117 6.88 22.07 1.92
C ASP A 117 6.97 21.55 0.47
N GLY A 118 5.84 21.40 -0.23
CA GLY A 118 5.77 20.95 -1.62
C GLY A 118 5.80 19.43 -1.83
N ARG A 119 5.99 18.64 -0.77
CA ARG A 119 5.92 17.17 -0.83
C ARG A 119 4.48 16.69 -0.99
N ASP A 120 4.32 15.48 -1.52
CA ASP A 120 3.02 14.80 -1.47
C ASP A 120 2.62 14.57 -0.01
N ASP A 121 1.32 14.71 0.28
CA ASP A 121 0.79 14.57 1.63
C ASP A 121 0.60 13.09 1.98
N GLU A 122 1.76 12.42 2.11
CA GLU A 122 1.91 11.00 2.28
C GLU A 122 2.41 10.65 3.67
N TYR A 123 1.82 9.61 4.24
CA TYR A 123 2.10 9.09 5.57
C TYR A 123 2.48 7.61 5.46
N TYR A 124 3.05 7.08 6.53
CA TYR A 124 3.35 5.67 6.68
C TYR A 124 2.46 5.08 7.78
N LEU A 125 1.94 3.87 7.56
CA LEU A 125 1.25 3.10 8.58
C LEU A 125 1.57 1.62 8.42
N ALA A 126 1.92 0.94 9.50
CA ALA A 126 2.06 -0.51 9.52
C ALA A 126 1.53 -1.12 10.82
N ILE A 127 1.13 -2.38 10.75
CA ILE A 127 0.69 -3.22 11.87
C ILE A 127 1.46 -4.53 11.77
N LEU A 128 2.14 -4.90 12.86
CA LEU A 128 2.96 -6.10 12.94
C LEU A 128 3.11 -6.56 14.39
N LEU A 129 3.56 -7.79 14.59
CA LEU A 129 3.91 -8.29 15.92
C LEU A 129 5.28 -7.76 16.35
N ASP A 130 5.34 -6.99 17.43
CA ASP A 130 6.60 -6.66 18.08
C ASP A 130 7.10 -7.86 18.89
N ARG A 131 8.15 -8.52 18.42
CA ARG A 131 8.70 -9.71 19.08
C ARG A 131 9.30 -9.43 20.45
N ALA A 132 9.75 -8.21 20.73
CA ALA A 132 10.34 -7.87 22.02
C ALA A 132 9.28 -7.85 23.13
N THR A 133 8.07 -7.41 22.79
CA THR A 133 6.96 -7.29 23.74
C THR A 133 5.90 -8.37 23.56
N SER A 134 5.94 -9.11 22.45
CA SER A 134 4.92 -10.07 22.02
C SER A 134 3.53 -9.46 21.82
N PHE A 135 3.47 -8.15 21.56
CA PHE A 135 2.22 -7.42 21.34
C PHE A 135 2.15 -6.97 19.87
N PRO A 136 0.97 -6.99 19.23
CA PRO A 136 0.75 -6.22 18.02
C PRO A 136 1.10 -4.74 18.26
N VAL A 137 1.82 -4.15 17.33
CA VAL A 137 2.18 -2.73 17.35
C VAL A 137 1.71 -2.07 16.06
N ILE A 138 1.06 -0.91 16.20
CA ILE A 138 0.78 0.00 15.10
C ILE A 138 1.92 1.01 15.05
N VAL A 139 2.62 1.06 13.92
CA VAL A 139 3.70 1.99 13.64
C VAL A 139 3.21 3.01 12.63
N ALA A 140 3.35 4.30 12.92
CA ALA A 140 2.92 5.37 12.04
C ALA A 140 3.99 6.44 11.92
N SER A 141 4.05 7.14 10.78
CA SER A 141 4.99 8.25 10.58
C SER A 141 4.44 9.27 9.60
N THR A 142 4.81 10.54 9.79
CA THR A 142 4.55 11.62 8.82
C THR A 142 5.45 11.55 7.59
N GLU A 143 6.46 10.67 7.60
CA GLU A 143 7.39 10.47 6.49
C GLU A 143 6.95 9.28 5.63
N GLY A 144 5.83 9.43 4.91
CA GLY A 144 5.37 8.46 3.91
C GLY A 144 6.13 8.55 2.59
N GLY A 145 6.00 7.52 1.75
CA GLY A 145 6.63 7.47 0.43
C GLY A 145 8.13 7.12 0.44
N MET A 146 8.68 6.84 1.63
CA MET A 146 10.07 6.43 1.83
C MET A 146 10.17 5.16 2.67
N GLU A 147 11.34 4.52 2.66
CA GLU A 147 11.60 3.31 3.47
C GLU A 147 11.61 3.68 4.95
N ILE A 148 10.83 2.96 5.77
CA ILE A 148 10.63 3.30 7.18
C ILE A 148 11.90 3.10 8.00
N GLU A 149 12.77 2.17 7.61
CA GLU A 149 14.07 1.92 8.22
C GLU A 149 14.96 3.16 8.12
N HIS A 150 14.90 3.89 7.00
CA HIS A 150 15.64 5.14 6.85
C HIS A 150 15.17 6.19 7.84
N VAL A 151 13.84 6.32 8.03
CA VAL A 151 13.24 7.22 9.03
C VAL A 151 13.67 6.80 10.44
N ALA A 152 13.67 5.50 10.73
CA ALA A 152 14.05 4.98 12.05
C ALA A 152 15.52 5.27 12.40
N HIS A 153 16.41 5.30 11.41
CA HIS A 153 17.82 5.62 11.62
C HIS A 153 18.11 7.13 11.71
N HIS A 154 17.43 7.97 10.92
CA HIS A 154 17.79 9.38 10.77
C HIS A 154 16.88 10.35 11.51
N THR A 155 15.58 10.02 11.64
CA THR A 155 14.55 10.84 12.28
C THR A 155 13.60 9.95 13.11
N PRO A 156 14.12 9.18 14.09
CA PRO A 156 13.31 8.24 14.88
C PRO A 156 12.14 8.90 15.62
N GLU A 157 12.25 10.18 15.95
CA GLU A 157 11.21 10.98 16.60
C GLU A 157 9.94 11.15 15.76
N LYS A 158 10.02 10.91 14.45
CA LYS A 158 8.87 10.92 13.54
C LYS A 158 8.14 9.57 13.47
N ILE A 159 8.63 8.56 14.18
CA ILE A 159 7.99 7.24 14.27
C ILE A 159 7.19 7.16 15.56
N PHE A 160 5.89 6.97 15.41
CA PHE A 160 4.95 6.79 16.50
C PHE A 160 4.56 5.32 16.59
N LYS A 161 4.51 4.79 17.81
CA LYS A 161 4.17 3.40 18.08
C LYS A 161 3.05 3.33 19.10
N VAL A 162 2.03 2.53 18.80
CA VAL A 162 0.96 2.20 19.74
C VAL A 162 0.86 0.68 19.83
N GLN A 163 1.18 0.14 21.00
CA GLN A 163 1.02 -1.28 21.29
C GLN A 163 -0.44 -1.59 21.59
N VAL A 164 -0.91 -2.75 21.12
CA VAL A 164 -2.26 -3.24 21.35
C VAL A 164 -2.19 -4.52 22.14
N ASP A 165 -2.90 -4.57 23.27
CA ASP A 165 -3.00 -5.77 24.08
C ASP A 165 -3.85 -6.82 23.32
N PRO A 166 -3.31 -8.01 23.03
CA PRO A 166 -4.03 -9.04 22.28
C PRO A 166 -5.28 -9.57 23.02
N ALA A 167 -5.33 -9.49 24.35
CA ALA A 167 -6.49 -9.92 25.12
C ALA A 167 -7.64 -8.89 25.09
N VAL A 168 -7.32 -7.62 24.86
CA VAL A 168 -8.29 -6.51 24.87
C VAL A 168 -8.66 -6.06 23.45
N GLY A 169 -7.73 -6.19 22.51
CA GLY A 169 -7.85 -5.68 21.15
C GLY A 169 -7.70 -4.15 21.06
N LEU A 170 -7.70 -3.64 19.83
CA LEU A 170 -7.51 -2.22 19.57
C LEU A 170 -8.64 -1.39 20.17
N GLN A 171 -8.29 -0.47 21.06
CA GLN A 171 -9.21 0.46 21.69
C GLN A 171 -9.32 1.77 20.91
N ALA A 172 -10.48 2.40 20.97
CA ALA A 172 -10.74 3.62 20.21
C ALA A 172 -9.76 4.77 20.55
N PHE A 173 -9.23 4.84 21.77
CA PHE A 173 -8.23 5.87 22.12
C PHE A 173 -6.89 5.64 21.44
N GLN A 174 -6.50 4.39 21.16
CA GLN A 174 -5.26 4.05 20.46
C GLN A 174 -5.33 4.47 18.99
N ALA A 175 -6.46 4.23 18.33
CA ALA A 175 -6.68 4.75 16.97
C ALA A 175 -6.64 6.29 16.93
N ARG A 176 -7.20 6.97 17.95
CA ARG A 176 -7.10 8.44 18.08
C ARG A 176 -5.66 8.91 18.32
N GLN A 177 -4.87 8.18 19.11
CA GLN A 177 -3.45 8.49 19.33
C GLN A 177 -2.69 8.50 18.00
N ILE A 178 -2.88 7.48 17.15
CA ILE A 178 -2.28 7.45 15.81
C ILE A 178 -2.71 8.66 14.98
N ALA A 179 -4.00 8.96 14.93
CA ALA A 179 -4.49 10.10 14.15
C ALA A 179 -3.90 11.45 14.62
N PHE A 180 -3.78 11.67 15.94
CA PHE A 180 -3.14 12.86 16.48
C PHE A 180 -1.64 12.90 16.20
N SER A 181 -0.94 11.77 16.32
CA SER A 181 0.50 11.66 16.02
C SER A 181 0.82 12.01 14.56
N LEU A 182 -0.08 11.71 13.63
CA LEU A 182 0.03 12.10 12.23
C LEU A 182 -0.41 13.55 11.96
N GLY A 183 -0.81 14.30 12.98
CA GLY A 183 -1.22 15.70 12.86
C GLY A 183 -2.63 15.88 12.27
N PHE A 184 -3.44 14.83 12.18
CA PHE A 184 -4.78 14.94 11.62
C PHE A 184 -5.76 15.59 12.60
N SER A 185 -6.68 16.38 12.03
CA SER A 185 -7.80 17.02 12.73
C SER A 185 -9.08 16.93 11.89
N GLY A 186 -10.21 17.33 12.48
CA GLY A 186 -11.49 17.41 11.77
C GLY A 186 -11.90 16.09 11.10
N ASP A 187 -12.21 16.15 9.81
CA ASP A 187 -12.67 14.97 9.07
C ASP A 187 -11.54 14.00 8.70
N LEU A 188 -10.31 14.48 8.49
CA LEU A 188 -9.15 13.59 8.29
C LEU A 188 -8.86 12.76 9.54
N PHE A 189 -9.06 13.35 10.72
CA PHE A 189 -8.94 12.61 11.99
C PHE A 189 -9.94 11.45 12.06
N LYS A 190 -11.23 11.71 11.76
CA LYS A 190 -12.28 10.67 11.75
C LYS A 190 -11.99 9.58 10.73
N GLN A 191 -11.52 9.96 9.54
CA GLN A 191 -11.11 9.03 8.49
C GLN A 191 -9.94 8.15 8.95
N CYS A 192 -8.90 8.74 9.55
CA CYS A 192 -7.75 8.00 10.06
C CYS A 192 -8.13 7.02 11.18
N VAL A 193 -8.93 7.46 12.15
CA VAL A 193 -9.44 6.57 13.23
C VAL A 193 -10.18 5.37 12.65
N THR A 194 -11.06 5.61 11.67
CA THR A 194 -11.80 4.53 10.98
C THR A 194 -10.85 3.59 10.24
N LEU A 195 -9.93 4.15 9.44
CA LEU A 195 -8.98 3.39 8.63
C LEU A 195 -8.05 2.52 9.50
N VAL A 196 -7.47 3.08 10.56
CA VAL A 196 -6.61 2.33 11.50
C VAL A 196 -7.40 1.20 12.16
N THR A 197 -8.64 1.47 12.56
CA THR A 197 -9.51 0.44 13.16
C THR A 197 -9.78 -0.70 12.19
N LYS A 198 -10.09 -0.39 10.92
CA LYS A 198 -10.35 -1.39 9.88
C LYS A 198 -9.12 -2.17 9.47
N LEU A 199 -7.96 -1.53 9.36
CA LEU A 199 -6.71 -2.22 9.08
C LEU A 199 -6.29 -3.14 10.23
N TYR A 200 -6.49 -2.73 11.49
CA TYR A 200 -6.24 -3.61 12.63
C TYR A 200 -7.22 -4.79 12.65
N GLN A 201 -8.50 -4.55 12.39
CA GLN A 201 -9.49 -5.62 12.25
C GLN A 201 -9.06 -6.63 11.19
N PHE A 202 -8.65 -6.16 10.01
CA PHE A 202 -8.11 -7.00 8.94
C PHE A 202 -6.86 -7.78 9.39
N TYR A 203 -5.88 -7.08 9.98
CA TYR A 203 -4.64 -7.68 10.49
C TYR A 203 -4.94 -8.84 11.45
N TRP A 204 -5.87 -8.62 12.38
CA TRP A 204 -6.21 -9.58 13.41
C TRP A 204 -7.05 -10.75 12.89
N GLU A 205 -8.14 -10.46 12.16
CA GLU A 205 -9.07 -11.49 11.69
C GLU A 205 -8.47 -12.40 10.62
N LYS A 206 -7.46 -11.93 9.87
CA LYS A 206 -6.80 -12.71 8.82
C LYS A 206 -5.46 -13.30 9.23
N ASP A 207 -5.08 -13.22 10.51
CA ASP A 207 -3.77 -13.67 11.00
C ASP A 207 -2.61 -13.12 10.15
N CYS A 208 -2.67 -11.82 9.87
CA CYS A 208 -1.59 -11.15 9.17
C CYS A 208 -0.32 -11.17 10.04
N ALA A 209 0.81 -11.54 9.46
CA ALA A 209 2.11 -11.30 10.06
C ALA A 209 2.51 -9.82 9.97
N MET A 210 2.09 -9.14 8.90
CA MET A 210 2.32 -7.72 8.69
C MET A 210 1.27 -7.13 7.73
N VAL A 211 0.80 -5.92 8.05
CA VAL A 211 0.05 -5.05 7.15
C VAL A 211 0.79 -3.73 7.07
N GLU A 212 1.24 -3.32 5.90
CA GLU A 212 1.91 -2.04 5.67
C GLU A 212 1.18 -1.27 4.57
N VAL A 213 0.91 0.00 4.82
CA VAL A 213 0.36 0.98 3.88
C VAL A 213 1.38 2.10 3.71
N ASN A 214 2.06 2.10 2.57
CA ASN A 214 3.09 3.09 2.27
C ASN A 214 3.13 3.45 0.77
N PRO A 215 2.54 4.59 0.35
CA PRO A 215 2.02 5.64 1.21
C PRO A 215 0.54 5.46 1.59
N LEU A 216 0.19 5.98 2.77
CA LEU A 216 -1.15 6.40 3.16
C LEU A 216 -1.32 7.86 2.71
N LEU A 217 -2.16 8.11 1.72
CA LEU A 217 -2.24 9.41 1.04
C LEU A 217 -3.41 10.26 1.54
N VAL A 218 -3.20 11.55 1.70
CA VAL A 218 -4.26 12.57 1.72
C VAL A 218 -4.42 13.18 0.33
N THR A 219 -5.63 13.12 -0.24
CA THR A 219 -5.93 13.75 -1.54
C THR A 219 -6.21 15.24 -1.39
N LYS A 220 -6.22 15.99 -2.50
CA LYS A 220 -6.61 17.42 -2.49
C LYS A 220 -8.02 17.67 -1.99
N GLU A 221 -8.89 16.67 -2.11
CA GLU A 221 -10.28 16.70 -1.63
C GLU A 221 -10.40 16.34 -0.14
N GLY A 222 -9.28 16.15 0.57
CA GLY A 222 -9.26 15.80 1.99
C GLY A 222 -9.71 14.37 2.25
N LYS A 223 -9.44 13.45 1.33
CA LYS A 223 -9.70 12.01 1.50
C LYS A 223 -8.43 11.27 1.88
N LEU A 224 -8.54 10.36 2.85
CA LEU A 224 -7.44 9.49 3.27
C LEU A 224 -7.56 8.13 2.58
N LEU A 225 -6.53 7.72 1.84
CA LEU A 225 -6.54 6.51 1.00
C LEU A 225 -5.30 5.65 1.24
N ALA A 226 -5.47 4.32 1.32
CA ALA A 226 -4.35 3.38 1.25
C ALA A 226 -3.89 3.22 -0.22
N LEU A 227 -2.88 4.00 -0.61
CA LEU A 227 -2.46 4.13 -2.01
C LEU A 227 -1.57 2.95 -2.47
N ASP A 228 -0.86 2.34 -1.55
CA ASP A 228 -0.10 1.12 -1.76
C ASP A 228 -0.22 0.22 -0.51
N ALA A 229 -0.03 -1.08 -0.69
CA ALA A 229 -0.19 -2.06 0.36
C ALA A 229 0.82 -3.20 0.21
N LYS A 230 1.43 -3.58 1.32
CA LYS A 230 2.27 -4.77 1.45
C LYS A 230 1.73 -5.58 2.62
N VAL A 231 1.23 -6.77 2.33
CA VAL A 231 0.59 -7.65 3.31
C VAL A 231 1.27 -9.01 3.30
N SER A 232 1.50 -9.53 4.50
CA SER A 232 1.96 -10.89 4.71
C SER A 232 1.14 -11.55 5.81
N PHE A 233 0.89 -12.85 5.66
CA PHE A 233 0.15 -13.70 6.58
C PHE A 233 1.09 -14.66 7.32
N ASP A 234 0.69 -15.07 8.53
CA ASP A 234 1.31 -16.20 9.20
C ASP A 234 1.00 -17.50 8.45
N ASP A 235 2.05 -18.15 7.95
CA ASP A 235 1.92 -19.41 7.21
C ASP A 235 1.27 -20.51 8.05
N ASN A 236 1.44 -20.47 9.37
CA ASN A 236 0.87 -21.46 10.28
C ASN A 236 -0.66 -21.30 10.44
N ALA A 237 -1.23 -20.15 10.06
CA ALA A 237 -2.66 -19.88 10.17
C ALA A 237 -3.41 -20.10 8.85
N LEU A 238 -2.73 -20.37 7.73
CA LEU A 238 -3.39 -20.45 6.41
C LEU A 238 -4.44 -21.56 6.32
N PHE A 239 -4.31 -22.64 7.11
CA PHE A 239 -5.29 -23.74 7.11
C PHE A 239 -6.72 -23.29 7.49
N ARG A 240 -6.87 -22.15 8.18
CA ARG A 240 -8.15 -21.57 8.59
C ARG A 240 -8.57 -20.34 7.77
N HIS A 241 -7.80 -19.97 6.73
CA HIS A 241 -8.06 -18.83 5.86
C HIS A 241 -8.14 -19.25 4.38
N PRO A 242 -9.19 -20.00 3.99
CA PRO A 242 -9.35 -20.44 2.60
C PRO A 242 -9.59 -19.29 1.62
N ASP A 243 -9.96 -18.11 2.11
CA ASP A 243 -10.22 -16.92 1.32
C ASP A 243 -8.99 -16.00 1.14
N VAL A 244 -7.86 -16.35 1.77
CA VAL A 244 -6.58 -15.68 1.61
C VAL A 244 -5.72 -16.49 0.66
N VAL A 245 -5.96 -16.36 -0.65
CA VAL A 245 -5.15 -16.99 -1.73
C VAL A 245 -5.22 -16.16 -3.00
#